data_AF-A0A160TCU1-F1
#
_entry.id   AF-A0A160TCU1-F1
#
_cell.length_a   1.000
_cell.length_b   1.000
_cell.length_c   1.000
_cell.angle_alpha   90.00
_cell.angle_beta   90.00
_cell.angle_gamma   90.00
#
_symmetry.space_group_name_H-M   'P 1'
#
loop_
_entity.id
_entity.type
_entity.pdbx_description
1 polymer ?
#
loop_
_entity_poly.entity_id
_entity_poly.type
_entity_poly.pdbx_seq_one_letter_code
_entity_poly.pdbx_strand_id
1 'polypeptide(L)'
;MKLVYDGAVAESVLIRSGKRIELHVCELDEELFVLVMLVGRDDSMPTSINSQGPYHDKNQAKAALSAIRWALTVDGYDGEKRTSIWSLHARREARENQHRRSLYVVDTSFVPLGVPPEDE
;
A
#
# COMPACT_ATOMS: atom_id res chain seq x y z
N MET A 1 -13.44 -5.01 25.62
CA MET A 1 -12.89 -5.36 24.29
C MET A 1 -12.23 -4.12 23.71
N LYS A 2 -10.90 -4.00 23.82
CA LYS A 2 -10.15 -2.86 23.28
C LYS A 2 -9.95 -3.16 21.79
N LEU A 3 -10.59 -2.40 20.91
CA LEU A 3 -10.26 -2.43 19.48
C LEU A 3 -8.80 -2.00 19.38
N VAL A 4 -7.89 -2.95 19.19
CA VAL A 4 -6.51 -2.67 18.85
C VAL A 4 -6.54 -2.13 17.42
N TYR A 5 -6.27 -0.84 17.30
CA TYR A 5 -6.34 -0.10 16.05
C TYR A 5 -4.99 -0.28 15.34
N ASP A 6 -4.84 -1.32 14.52
CA ASP A 6 -3.79 -1.32 13.48
C ASP A 6 -4.25 -0.39 12.36
N GLY A 7 -4.00 0.90 12.57
CA GLY A 7 -4.22 1.95 11.58
C GLY A 7 -3.15 1.95 10.51
N ALA A 8 -3.35 2.76 9.46
CA ALA A 8 -2.28 3.02 8.51
C ALA A 8 -1.05 3.60 9.24
N VAL A 9 0.12 3.13 8.84
CA VAL A 9 1.42 3.54 9.37
C VAL A 9 1.79 4.98 8.94
N ALA A 10 1.18 5.43 7.84
CA ALA A 10 1.13 6.80 7.38
C ALA A 10 -0.10 6.98 6.49
N GLU A 11 -0.74 8.14 6.55
CA GLU A 11 -1.85 8.49 5.67
C GLU A 11 -1.76 9.94 5.18
N SER A 12 -2.37 10.23 4.04
CA SER A 12 -2.49 11.59 3.50
C SER A 12 -3.78 11.74 2.73
N VAL A 13 -4.49 12.83 2.95
CA VAL A 13 -5.69 13.20 2.20
C VAL A 13 -5.36 14.38 1.29
N LEU A 14 -5.76 14.28 0.03
CA LEU A 14 -5.54 15.30 -0.99
C LEU A 14 -6.86 15.64 -1.70
N ILE A 15 -7.17 16.93 -1.83
CA ILE A 15 -8.42 17.40 -2.44
C ILE A 15 -8.13 18.34 -3.62
N ARG A 16 -8.90 18.21 -4.71
CA ARG A 16 -8.92 19.18 -5.82
C ARG A 16 -10.31 19.24 -6.45
N SER A 17 -10.96 20.40 -6.39
CA SER A 17 -12.26 20.63 -7.06
C SER A 17 -13.32 19.54 -6.79
N GLY A 18 -13.44 19.10 -5.53
CA GLY A 18 -14.37 18.03 -5.10
C GLY A 18 -13.89 16.59 -5.36
N LYS A 19 -12.75 16.40 -6.03
CA LYS A 19 -12.05 15.11 -6.10
C LYS A 19 -11.24 14.90 -4.83
N ARG A 20 -11.28 13.68 -4.30
CA ARG A 20 -10.54 13.23 -3.12
C ARG A 20 -9.61 12.08 -3.50
N ILE A 21 -8.38 12.19 -3.05
CA ILE A 21 -7.40 11.10 -3.07
C ILE A 21 -6.96 10.85 -1.63
N GLU A 22 -6.97 9.59 -1.21
CA GLU A 22 -6.35 9.18 0.05
C GLU A 22 -5.21 8.21 -0.23
N LEU A 23 -4.08 8.44 0.42
CA LEU A 23 -2.92 7.57 0.42
C LEU A 23 -2.81 6.92 1.79
N HIS A 24 -2.61 5.61 1.83
CA HIS A 24 -2.54 4.80 3.04
C HIS A 24 -1.35 3.85 2.96
N VAL A 25 -0.39 3.96 3.87
CA VAL A 25 0.64 2.93 4.06
C VAL A 25 0.11 1.92 5.07
N CYS A 26 -0.16 0.70 4.61
CA CYS A 26 -0.64 -0.39 5.45
C CYS A 26 0.47 -1.43 5.63
N GLU A 27 0.53 -2.05 6.81
CA GLU A 27 1.34 -3.24 7.05
C GLU A 27 0.60 -4.45 6.45
N LEU A 28 1.32 -5.26 5.68
CA LEU A 28 0.84 -6.50 5.07
C LEU A 28 1.19 -7.71 5.93
N ASP A 29 2.42 -7.75 6.43
CA ASP A 29 3.04 -8.82 7.21
C ASP A 29 4.27 -8.23 7.93
N GLU A 30 4.96 -9.03 8.75
CA GLU A 30 6.17 -8.61 9.45
C GLU A 30 7.17 -7.92 8.49
N GLU A 31 7.36 -6.61 8.70
CA GLU A 31 8.24 -5.73 7.91
C GLU A 31 7.87 -5.54 6.43
N LEU A 32 6.70 -6.01 6.01
CA LEU A 32 6.17 -5.81 4.66
C LEU A 32 5.05 -4.78 4.65
N PHE A 33 5.17 -3.78 3.78
CA PHE A 33 4.22 -2.68 3.67
C PHE A 33 3.65 -2.56 2.26
N VAL A 34 2.45 -2.00 2.15
CA VAL A 34 1.79 -1.64 0.89
C VAL A 34 1.32 -0.20 0.96
N LEU A 35 1.47 0.55 -0.14
CA LEU A 35 0.82 1.83 -0.32
C LEU A 35 -0.49 1.62 -1.08
N VAL A 36 -1.61 1.95 -0.45
CA VAL A 36 -2.94 1.96 -1.09
C VAL A 36 -3.31 3.40 -1.43
N MET A 37 -3.72 3.61 -2.68
CA MET A 37 -4.30 4.85 -3.17
C MET A 37 -5.78 4.65 -3.46
N LEU A 38 -6.61 5.51 -2.87
CA LEU A 38 -8.05 5.53 -3.06
C LEU A 38 -8.43 6.85 -3.73
N VAL A 39 -9.25 6.80 -4.76
CA VAL A 39 -9.67 7.98 -5.54
C VAL A 39 -11.19 8.00 -5.63
N GLY A 40 -11.80 9.18 -5.49
CA GLY A 40 -13.24 9.37 -5.61
C GLY A 40 -13.65 10.82 -5.43
N ARG A 41 -14.92 11.07 -5.11
CA ARG A 41 -15.38 12.40 -4.68
C ARG A 41 -15.35 12.50 -3.16
N ASP A 42 -15.14 13.71 -2.63
CA ASP A 42 -15.02 13.96 -1.19
C ASP A 42 -16.25 13.55 -0.37
N ASP A 43 -17.41 13.46 -1.02
CA ASP A 43 -18.72 13.15 -0.45
C ASP A 43 -19.21 11.72 -0.75
N SER A 44 -18.34 10.84 -1.24
CA SER A 44 -18.74 9.52 -1.76
C SER A 44 -17.78 8.40 -1.38
N MET A 45 -18.12 7.16 -1.75
CA MET A 45 -17.19 6.03 -1.70
C MET A 45 -16.06 6.20 -2.74
N PRO A 46 -14.88 5.58 -2.52
CA PRO A 46 -13.83 5.60 -3.53
C PRO A 46 -14.33 4.88 -4.80
N THR A 47 -14.14 5.51 -5.95
CA THR A 47 -14.49 4.96 -7.26
C THR A 47 -13.33 4.19 -7.88
N SER A 48 -12.12 4.36 -7.37
CA SER A 48 -10.94 3.61 -7.83
C SER A 48 -10.01 3.33 -6.67
N ILE A 49 -9.38 2.15 -6.72
CA ILE A 49 -8.42 1.65 -5.74
C ILE A 49 -7.19 1.20 -6.53
N ASN A 50 -6.01 1.59 -6.08
CA ASN A 50 -4.75 1.11 -6.60
C ASN A 50 -3.81 0.79 -5.44
N SER A 51 -2.89 -0.15 -5.61
CA SER A 51 -1.91 -0.51 -4.58
C SER A 51 -0.51 -0.70 -5.18
N GLN A 52 0.51 -0.23 -4.47
CA GLN A 52 1.93 -0.36 -4.85
C GLN A 52 2.72 -1.01 -3.71
N GLY A 53 3.60 -1.94 -4.06
CA GLY A 53 4.43 -2.70 -3.14
C GLY A 53 4.62 -4.15 -3.61
N PRO A 54 5.06 -5.05 -2.72
CA PRO A 54 5.38 -4.78 -1.31
C PRO A 54 6.65 -3.93 -1.16
N TYR A 55 6.73 -3.19 -0.06
CA TYR A 55 7.94 -2.53 0.42
C TYR A 55 8.48 -3.31 1.62
N HIS A 56 9.78 -3.58 1.64
CA HIS A 56 10.44 -4.31 2.72
C HIS A 56 10.90 -3.41 3.87
N ASP A 57 10.59 -2.13 3.79
CA ASP A 57 10.93 -1.15 4.82
C ASP A 57 9.84 -0.08 4.93
N LYS A 58 9.53 0.28 6.17
CA LYS A 58 8.50 1.27 6.51
C LYS A 58 8.85 2.65 5.97
N ASN A 59 10.13 3.04 5.98
CA ASN A 59 10.55 4.35 5.46
C ASN A 59 10.51 4.39 3.94
N GLN A 60 10.79 3.27 3.26
CA GLN A 60 10.60 3.12 1.82
C GLN A 60 9.14 3.37 1.43
N ALA A 61 8.19 2.73 2.14
CA ALA A 61 6.76 2.94 1.89
C ALA A 61 6.32 4.40 2.15
N LYS A 62 6.82 5.01 3.22
CA LYS A 62 6.57 6.44 3.52
C LYS A 62 7.17 7.36 2.47
N ALA A 63 8.37 7.08 1.98
CA ALA A 63 9.00 7.86 0.92
C ALA A 63 8.18 7.79 -0.38
N ALA A 64 7.64 6.62 -0.73
CA ALA A 64 6.72 6.47 -1.86
C ALA A 64 5.45 7.31 -1.68
N LEU A 65 4.82 7.27 -0.49
CA LEU A 65 3.69 8.13 -0.16
C LEU A 65 4.04 9.61 -0.33
N SER A 66 5.17 10.04 0.23
CA SER A 66 5.63 11.44 0.14
C SER A 66 5.88 11.88 -1.29
N ALA A 67 6.47 11.02 -2.13
CA ALA A 67 6.73 11.31 -3.54
C ALA A 67 5.42 11.46 -4.33
N ILE A 68 4.45 10.56 -4.14
CA ILE A 68 3.14 10.65 -4.79
C ILE A 68 2.37 11.87 -4.30
N ARG A 69 2.38 12.14 -2.99
CA ARG A 69 1.77 13.35 -2.42
C ARG A 69 2.35 14.60 -3.07
N TRP A 70 3.68 14.69 -3.18
CA TRP A 70 4.35 15.83 -3.79
C TRP A 70 3.96 15.98 -5.26
N ALA A 71 3.96 14.89 -6.03
CA ALA A 71 3.56 14.91 -7.45
C ALA A 71 2.10 15.37 -7.62
N LEU A 72 1.19 14.90 -6.76
CA LEU A 72 -0.21 15.35 -6.77
C LEU A 72 -0.35 16.82 -6.38
N THR A 73 0.45 17.31 -5.43
CA THR A 73 0.49 18.73 -5.10
C THR A 73 0.99 19.60 -6.25
N VAL A 74 2.00 19.14 -7.01
CA VAL A 74 2.42 19.79 -8.25
C VAL A 74 1.30 19.81 -9.29
N ASP A 75 0.44 18.77 -9.32
CA ASP A 75 -0.77 18.72 -10.16
C ASP A 75 -1.96 19.52 -9.57
N GLY A 76 -1.74 20.32 -8.53
CA GLY A 76 -2.75 21.21 -7.95
C GLY A 76 -3.72 20.55 -6.98
N TYR A 77 -3.36 19.40 -6.40
CA TYR A 77 -4.06 18.87 -5.23
C TYR A 77 -3.52 19.46 -3.93
N ASP A 78 -4.41 19.90 -3.07
CA ASP A 78 -4.03 20.42 -1.76
C ASP A 78 -3.98 19.29 -0.72
N GLY A 79 -2.86 19.18 -0.02
CA GLY A 79 -2.71 18.29 1.11
C GLY A 79 -3.49 18.83 2.32
N GLU A 80 -4.54 18.13 2.70
CA GLU A 80 -5.49 18.57 3.72
C GLU A 80 -5.23 17.86 5.06
N LYS A 81 -5.34 18.57 6.19
CA LYS A 81 -5.28 17.97 7.54
C LYS A 81 -6.62 17.33 7.96
N ARG A 82 -7.38 16.83 6.99
CA ARG A 82 -8.68 16.20 7.21
C ARG A 82 -8.51 14.75 7.64
N THR A 83 -9.47 14.24 8.40
CA THR A 83 -9.53 12.82 8.74
C THR A 83 -9.78 12.00 7.48
N SER A 84 -9.05 10.88 7.36
CA SER A 84 -9.35 9.84 6.38
C SER A 84 -10.75 9.28 6.60
N ILE A 85 -11.54 9.14 5.54
CA ILE A 85 -12.89 8.55 5.58
C ILE A 85 -12.92 7.19 4.89
N TRP A 86 -11.87 6.80 4.17
CA TRP A 86 -11.81 5.52 3.47
C TRP A 86 -10.80 4.52 4.05
N SER A 87 -10.38 4.70 5.30
CA SER A 87 -9.45 3.77 5.98
C SER A 87 -9.94 2.30 5.96
N LEU A 88 -11.26 2.05 6.00
CA LEU A 88 -11.82 0.70 5.87
C LEU A 88 -11.61 0.09 4.47
N HIS A 89 -11.70 0.91 3.42
CA HIS A 89 -11.42 0.46 2.05
C HIS A 89 -9.94 0.16 1.86
N ALA A 90 -9.06 1.01 2.40
CA ALA A 90 -7.61 0.77 2.39
C ALA A 90 -7.25 -0.54 3.11
N ARG A 91 -7.84 -0.77 4.28
CA ARG A 91 -7.63 -2.01 5.05
C ARG A 91 -8.10 -3.25 4.30
N ARG A 92 -9.26 -3.17 3.64
CA ARG A 92 -9.77 -4.27 2.81
C ARG A 92 -8.77 -4.59 1.70
N GLU A 93 -8.32 -3.59 0.94
CA GLU A 93 -7.34 -3.78 -0.12
C GLU A 93 -6.03 -4.39 0.39
N ALA A 94 -5.51 -3.92 1.52
CA ALA A 94 -4.30 -4.48 2.12
C ALA A 94 -4.47 -5.97 2.49
N ARG A 95 -5.63 -6.35 3.05
CA ARG A 95 -5.94 -7.75 3.37
C ARG A 95 -6.08 -8.63 2.12
N GLU A 96 -6.74 -8.13 1.08
CA GLU A 96 -6.84 -8.85 -0.21
C GLU A 96 -5.46 -9.02 -0.85
N ASN A 97 -4.59 -8.03 -0.73
CA ASN A 97 -3.20 -8.11 -1.18
C ASN A 97 -2.43 -9.19 -0.39
N GLN A 98 -2.52 -9.18 0.94
CA GLN A 98 -1.91 -10.19 1.81
C GLN A 98 -2.40 -11.60 1.45
N HIS A 99 -3.72 -11.79 1.30
CA HIS A 99 -4.31 -13.07 0.93
C HIS A 99 -3.80 -13.55 -0.43
N ARG A 100 -3.81 -12.69 -1.45
CA ARG A 100 -3.28 -13.02 -2.78
C ARG A 100 -1.81 -13.46 -2.71
N ARG A 101 -0.99 -12.79 -1.90
CA ARG A 101 0.42 -13.16 -1.71
C ARG A 101 0.59 -14.52 -1.06
N SER A 102 -0.24 -14.86 -0.07
CA SER A 102 -0.22 -16.20 0.54
C SER A 102 -0.59 -17.33 -0.41
N LEU A 103 -1.43 -17.06 -1.41
CA LEU A 103 -1.84 -18.05 -2.41
C LEU A 103 -0.78 -18.27 -3.50
N TYR A 104 0.03 -17.26 -3.80
CA TYR A 104 1.04 -17.28 -4.88
C TYR A 104 2.46 -17.15 -4.34
N VAL A 105 2.79 -17.86 -3.26
CA VAL A 105 4.18 -17.96 -2.79
C VAL A 105 5.01 -18.62 -3.89
N VAL A 106 5.88 -17.84 -4.52
CA VAL A 106 6.81 -18.35 -5.52
C VAL A 106 7.89 -19.12 -4.79
N ASP A 107 8.01 -20.42 -5.10
CA ASP A 107 9.16 -21.20 -4.68
C ASP A 107 10.40 -20.64 -5.40
N THR A 108 11.25 -19.96 -4.62
CA THR A 108 12.52 -19.41 -5.10
C THR A 108 13.68 -20.32 -4.70
N SER A 109 13.41 -21.54 -4.23
CA SER A 109 14.45 -22.51 -3.97
C SER A 109 15.17 -22.87 -5.27
N PHE A 110 16.44 -22.49 -5.34
CA PHE A 110 17.31 -22.91 -6.41
C PHE A 110 17.87 -24.29 -6.03
N VAL A 111 17.42 -25.32 -6.73
CA VAL A 111 18.04 -26.65 -6.68
C VAL A 111 19.11 -26.70 -7.76
N PRO A 112 20.40 -26.54 -7.44
CA PRO A 112 21.46 -26.71 -8.43
C PRO A 112 21.38 -28.13 -9.00
N LEU A 113 21.35 -28.23 -10.33
CA LEU A 113 21.34 -29.50 -11.07
C LEU A 113 22.70 -30.20 -10.96
N GLY A 114 23.05 -30.70 -9.78
CA GLY A 114 24.15 -31.63 -9.53
C GLY A 114 25.56 -31.09 -9.76
N VAL A 115 26.46 -31.40 -8.83
CA VAL A 115 27.88 -31.52 -9.18
C VAL A 115 27.97 -32.61 -10.27
N PRO A 116 28.57 -32.37 -11.44
CA PRO A 116 28.72 -33.40 -12.46
C PRO A 116 29.51 -34.58 -11.87
N PRO A 117 29.18 -35.83 -12.23
CA PRO A 117 29.93 -36.99 -11.76
C PRO A 117 31.41 -36.84 -12.16
N GLU A 118 32.32 -37.18 -11.24
CA GLU A 118 33.76 -37.18 -11.53
C GLU A 118 34.02 -38.19 -12.66
N ASP A 119 34.64 -37.72 -13.74
CA ASP A 119 35.11 -38.59 -14.83
C ASP A 119 36.18 -39.55 -14.26
N GLU A 120 35.85 -40.84 -14.18
CA GLU A 120 36.81 -41.94 -13.92
C GLU A 120 37.79 -42.15 -15.09
#